data_AF-A0A7C6A0X8-F1
#
_entry.id   AF-A0A7C6A0X8-F1
#
_cell.length_a   1.000
_cell.length_b   1.000
_cell.length_c   1.000
_cell.angle_alpha   90.00
_cell.angle_beta   90.00
_cell.angle_gamma   90.00
#
_symmetry.space_group_name_H-M   'P 1'
#
loop_
_entity.id
_entity.type
_entity.pdbx_description
1 polymer ?
#
loop_
_entity_poly.entity_id
_entity_poly.type
_entity_poly.pdbx_seq_one_letter_code
_entity_poly.pdbx_strand_id
1 'polypeptide(L)' 'GARPALVLGMPVGFVNVAEAKRALMEAPVPWIVTEGRKGGSTLVVAALHALIRLAADGGVDTSRTLRGG' A
#
# COMPACT_ATOMS: atom_id res chain seq x y z
N GLY A 1 -21.47 -6.61 -6.39
CA GLY A 1 -20.54 -5.90 -5.48
C GLY A 1 -19.30 -5.48 -6.24
N ALA A 2 -18.60 -4.45 -5.79
CA ALA A 2 -17.34 -4.00 -6.40
C ALA A 2 -16.23 -5.04 -6.18
N ARG A 3 -15.35 -5.21 -7.18
CA ARG A 3 -14.16 -6.09 -7.10
C ARG A 3 -12.91 -5.32 -7.55
N PRO A 4 -12.33 -4.48 -6.68
CA PRO A 4 -11.08 -3.80 -6.98
C PRO A 4 -9.93 -4.82 -7.11
N ALA A 5 -8.96 -4.52 -7.97
CA ALA A 5 -7.77 -5.37 -8.14
C ALA A 5 -6.82 -5.29 -6.91
N LEU A 6 -6.77 -4.12 -6.26
CA LEU A 6 -5.96 -3.85 -5.07
C LEU A 6 -6.54 -2.66 -4.32
N VAL A 7 -6.46 -2.64 -2.98
CA VAL A 7 -6.84 -1.50 -2.14
C VAL A 7 -5.65 -1.04 -1.29
N LEU A 8 -5.28 0.24 -1.37
CA LEU A 8 -4.27 0.86 -0.51
C LEU A 8 -4.95 1.51 0.72
N GLY A 9 -5.13 0.72 1.78
CA GLY A 9 -5.81 1.13 3.01
C GLY A 9 -4.88 1.81 4.02
N MET A 10 -4.41 3.02 3.71
CA MET A 10 -3.48 3.76 4.58
C MET A 10 -4.07 5.04 5.20
N PRO A 11 -5.29 5.04 5.81
CA PRO A 11 -5.78 6.22 6.50
C PRO A 11 -4.90 6.55 7.72
N VAL A 12 -4.73 7.86 7.99
CA VAL A 12 -4.08 8.40 9.19
C VAL A 12 -5.12 9.03 10.09
N GLY A 13 -4.96 8.87 11.41
CA GLY A 13 -5.87 9.47 12.38
C GLY A 13 -6.00 8.66 13.66
N PHE A 14 -6.86 9.15 14.53
CA PHE A 14 -7.02 8.62 15.89
C PHE A 14 -8.38 7.92 16.12
N VAL A 15 -9.39 8.28 15.34
CA VAL A 15 -10.77 7.77 15.44
C VAL A 15 -11.05 6.86 14.25
N ASN A 16 -11.60 5.67 14.50
CA ASN A 16 -12.04 4.66 13.52
C ASN A 16 -10.96 4.11 12.56
N VAL A 17 -9.72 4.62 12.58
CA VAL A 17 -8.64 4.18 11.68
C VAL A 17 -8.29 2.71 11.87
N ALA A 18 -8.16 2.26 13.12
CA ALA A 18 -7.82 0.87 13.42
C ALA A 18 -8.95 -0.09 13.00
N GLU A 19 -10.20 0.29 13.23
CA GLU A 19 -11.37 -0.49 12.83
C GLU A 19 -11.51 -0.58 11.31
N ALA A 20 -11.43 0.55 10.60
CA ALA A 20 -11.50 0.59 9.14
C ALA A 20 -10.41 -0.27 8.48
N LYS A 21 -9.19 -0.26 9.04
CA LYS A 21 -8.09 -1.12 8.56
C LYS A 21 -8.35 -2.60 8.81
N ARG A 22 -8.88 -2.97 9.98
CA ARG A 22 -9.27 -4.36 10.28
C ARG A 22 -10.35 -4.87 9.35
N ALA A 23 -11.40 -4.06 9.13
CA ALA A 23 -12.46 -4.39 8.19
C ALA A 23 -11.91 -4.64 6.76
N LEU A 24 -10.94 -3.85 6.31
CA LEU A 24 -10.27 -4.09 5.02
C LEU A 24 -9.43 -5.38 5.03
N MET A 25 -8.72 -5.67 6.12
CA MET A 25 -7.88 -6.87 6.23
C MET A 25 -8.70 -8.18 6.21
N GLU A 26 -9.95 -8.12 6.66
CA GLU A 26 -10.92 -9.23 6.61
C GLU A 26 -11.66 -9.33 5.26
N ALA A 27 -11.55 -8.32 4.39
CA ALA A 27 -12.24 -8.31 3.11
C ALA A 27 -11.56 -9.26 2.09
N PRO A 28 -12.32 -9.93 1.21
CA PRO A 28 -11.79 -10.86 0.22
C PRO A 28 -11.25 -10.14 -1.03
N VAL A 29 -10.42 -9.13 -0.83
CA VAL A 29 -9.73 -8.36 -1.89
C VAL A 29 -8.26 -8.18 -1.53
N PRO A 30 -7.32 -8.13 -2.48
CA PRO A 30 -5.93 -7.82 -2.18
C PRO A 30 -5.82 -6.41 -1.57
N TRP A 31 -4.96 -6.26 -0.56
CA TRP A 31 -4.78 -4.99 0.13
C TRP A 31 -3.32 -4.74 0.54
N ILE A 32 -2.97 -3.47 0.72
CA ILE A 32 -1.77 -3.03 1.44
C ILE A 32 -2.22 -2.01 2.49
N VAL A 33 -1.83 -2.24 3.73
CA VAL A 33 -2.22 -1.43 4.90
C VAL A 33 -0.98 -1.07 5.70
N THR A 34 -0.97 0.12 6.29
CA THR A 34 -0.02 0.49 7.33
C THR A 34 -0.62 0.20 8.70
N GLU A 35 0.05 -0.56 9.54
CA GLU A 35 -0.48 -0.90 10.87
C GLU A 35 -0.59 0.33 11.80
N GLY A 36 -1.51 0.23 12.76
CA GLY A 36 -1.77 1.28 13.74
C GLY A 36 -2.40 2.55 13.15
N ARG A 37 -2.03 3.70 13.72
CA ARG A 37 -2.64 5.02 13.43
C ARG A 37 -1.93 5.83 12.35
N LYS A 38 -0.74 5.38 11.91
CA LYS A 38 0.06 6.06 10.88
C LYS A 38 -0.49 5.74 9.48
N GLY A 39 -0.36 6.68 8.57
CA GLY A 39 -0.93 6.60 7.23
C GLY A 39 -0.72 7.92 6.47
N GLY A 40 -1.58 8.18 5.50
CA GLY A 40 -1.68 9.45 4.80
C GLY A 40 -1.34 9.35 3.31
N SER A 41 -1.66 10.41 2.58
CA SER A 41 -1.48 10.50 1.12
C SER A 41 -0.04 10.24 0.69
N THR A 42 0.96 10.72 1.44
CA THR A 42 2.37 10.51 1.13
C THR A 42 2.74 9.02 1.09
N LEU A 43 2.23 8.21 2.03
CA LEU A 43 2.50 6.78 2.04
C LEU A 43 1.78 6.07 0.89
N VAL A 44 0.55 6.48 0.58
CA VAL A 44 -0.19 5.96 -0.58
C VAL A 44 0.55 6.25 -1.88
N VAL A 45 0.98 7.50 -2.10
CA VAL A 45 1.72 7.90 -3.30
C VAL A 45 3.07 7.18 -3.38
N ALA A 46 3.79 7.03 -2.27
CA ALA A 46 5.04 6.28 -2.23
C ALA A 46 4.83 4.80 -2.62
N ALA A 47 3.81 4.14 -2.08
CA ALA A 47 3.45 2.77 -2.43
C ALA A 47 3.05 2.66 -3.91
N LEU A 48 2.26 3.61 -4.42
CA LEU A 48 1.87 3.66 -5.83
C LEU A 48 3.10 3.80 -6.75
N HIS A 49 4.00 4.74 -6.46
CA HIS A 49 5.23 4.92 -7.22
C HIS A 49 6.11 3.67 -7.19
N ALA A 50 6.21 2.99 -6.04
CA ALA A 50 6.94 1.73 -5.94
C ALA A 50 6.31 0.62 -6.81
N LEU A 51 4.98 0.49 -6.83
CA LEU A 51 4.27 -0.46 -7.68
C LEU A 51 4.47 -0.16 -9.16
N ILE A 52 4.37 1.12 -9.57
CA ILE A 52 4.62 1.55 -10.94
C ILE A 52 6.06 1.23 -11.34
N ARG A 53 7.02 1.50 -10.45
CA ARG A 53 8.43 1.21 -10.70
C ARG A 53 8.68 -0.29 -10.87
N LEU A 54 8.17 -1.12 -9.96
CA LEU A 54 8.28 -2.57 -10.06
C LEU A 54 7.62 -3.10 -11.32
N ALA A 55 6.45 -2.57 -11.72
CA ALA A 55 5.78 -2.97 -12.94
C ALA A 55 6.60 -2.60 -14.20
N ALA A 56 7.19 -1.40 -14.23
CA ALA A 56 8.09 -0.98 -15.31
C ALA A 56 9.34 -1.85 -15.41
N ASP A 57 9.85 -2.33 -14.28
CA ASP A 57 11.03 -3.20 -14.19
C ASP A 57 10.70 -4.70 -14.36
N GLY A 58 9.47 -5.06 -14.76
CA GLY A 58 9.05 -6.45 -14.97
C GLY A 58 8.95 -7.29 -13.68
N GLY A 59 8.73 -6.65 -12.54
CA GLY A 59 8.65 -7.27 -11.22
C GLY A 59 9.99 -7.46 -10.52
N VAL A 60 11.10 -6.96 -11.10
CA VAL A 60 12.45 -7.06 -10.54
C VAL A 60 12.82 -5.76 -9.82
N ASP A 61 13.36 -5.86 -8.59
CA ASP A 61 13.85 -4.68 -7.86
C ASP A 61 15.22 -4.23 -8.37
N THR A 62 15.23 -3.37 -9.39
CA THR A 62 16.46 -2.80 -9.97
C THR A 62 17.08 -1.69 -9.09
N SER A 63 16.35 -1.20 -8.09
CA SER A 63 16.79 -0.07 -7.25
C SER A 63 17.92 -0.46 -6.29
N ARG A 64 18.06 -1.76 -5.98
CA ARG A 64 19.19 -2.30 -5.20
C ARG A 64 20.48 -2.38 -6.00
N THR A 65 20.41 -2.66 -7.30
CA THR A 65 21.58 -2.82 -8.17
C THR A 65 22.38 -1.53 -8.30
N LEU A 66 21.73 -0.37 -8.19
CA LEU A 66 22.37 0.95 -8.25
C LEU A 66 23.06 1.40 -6.95
N ARG A 67 22.83 0.72 -5.81
CA ARG A 67 23.42 1.10 -4.51
C ARG A 67 24.71 0.35 -4.15
N GLY A 68 25.16 -0.57 -5.01
CA GLY A 68 26.31 -1.44 -4.76
C GLY A 68 27.58 -1.11 -5.55
N GLY A 69 27.70 0.10 -6.09
CA GLY A 69 28.88 0.58 -6.85
C GLY A 69 29.57 1.75 -6.18
#